data_AF-A0A971VY90-F1
#
_entry.id   AF-A0A971VY90-F1
#
_cell.length_a   1.000
_cell.length_b   1.000
_cell.length_c   1.000
_cell.angle_alpha   90.00
_cell.angle_beta   90.00
_cell.angle_gamma   90.00
#
_symmetry.space_group_name_H-M   'P 1'
#
loop_
_entity.id
_entity.type
_entity.pdbx_description
1 polymer ?
#
loop_
_entity_poly.entity_id
_entity_poly.type
_entity_poly.pdbx_seq_one_letter_code
_entity_poly.pdbx_strand_id
1 'polypeptide(L)'
;DEKTYQFICFALSIKGRSKPCVLKHFKGALEAGATVEELSYIFALTMRESAGADDCWTHDVIGDWKEILAGNINCSCEGSAE
;
A
#
# COMPACT_ATOMS: atom_id res chain seq x y z
N ASP A 1 7.02 10.48 12.06
CA ASP A 1 7.96 9.34 11.92
C ASP A 1 7.74 8.67 10.56
N GLU A 2 8.65 7.77 10.17
CA GLU A 2 8.63 7.10 8.87
C GLU A 2 7.34 6.28 8.68
N LYS A 3 6.88 5.57 9.72
CA LYS A 3 5.65 4.78 9.66
C LYS A 3 4.44 5.66 9.29
N THR A 4 4.30 6.81 9.95
CA THR A 4 3.23 7.78 9.65
C THR A 4 3.33 8.33 8.23
N TYR A 5 4.53 8.64 7.74
CA TYR A 5 4.74 9.08 6.36
C TYR A 5 4.27 8.02 5.34
N GLN A 6 4.66 6.77 5.56
CA GLN A 6 4.27 5.66 4.69
C GLN A 6 2.76 5.42 4.70
N PHE A 7 2.08 5.57 5.84
CA PHE A 7 0.60 5.51 5.90
C PHE A 7 -0.07 6.56 5.02
N ILE A 8 0.40 7.81 5.06
CA ILE A 8 -0.14 8.90 4.24
C ILE A 8 0.09 8.60 2.76
N CYS A 9 1.31 8.21 2.39
CA CYS A 9 1.64 7.89 1.00
C CYS A 9 0.88 6.66 0.49
N PHE A 10 0.66 5.64 1.33
CA PHE A 10 -0.17 4.48 1.00
C PHE A 10 -1.61 4.92 0.66
N ALA A 11 -2.26 5.70 1.53
CA ALA A 11 -3.60 6.22 1.29
C ALA A 11 -3.68 7.07 0.00
N LEU A 12 -2.73 7.99 -0.20
CA LEU A 12 -2.70 8.84 -1.39
C LEU A 12 -2.45 8.05 -2.69
N SER A 13 -1.60 7.02 -2.63
CA SER A 13 -1.31 6.17 -3.79
C SER A 13 -2.50 5.33 -4.23
N ILE A 14 -3.36 4.91 -3.28
CA ILE A 14 -4.64 4.27 -3.57
C ILE A 14 -5.55 5.24 -4.32
N LYS A 15 -5.74 6.46 -3.80
CA LYS A 15 -6.57 7.49 -4.45
C LYS A 15 -6.06 7.89 -5.83
N GLY A 16 -4.74 7.91 -6.00
CA GLY A 16 -4.09 8.17 -7.29
C GLY A 16 -4.06 6.96 -8.23
N ARG A 17 -4.61 5.81 -7.82
CA ARG A 17 -4.57 4.54 -8.56
C ARG A 17 -3.19 4.17 -9.09
N SER A 18 -2.15 4.46 -8.30
CA SER A 18 -0.76 4.19 -8.66
C SER A 18 -0.32 2.86 -8.07
N LYS A 19 -0.54 1.76 -8.82
CA LYS A 19 -0.12 0.40 -8.43
C LYS A 19 1.32 0.34 -7.88
N PRO A 20 2.37 0.88 -8.55
CA PRO A 20 3.73 0.80 -8.02
C PRO A 20 3.91 1.55 -6.70
N CYS A 21 3.24 2.70 -6.53
CA CYS A 21 3.32 3.46 -5.28
C CYS A 21 2.57 2.76 -4.13
N VAL A 22 1.42 2.14 -4.41
CA VAL A 22 0.66 1.36 -3.40
C VAL A 22 1.55 0.25 -2.84
N LEU A 23 2.19 -0.53 -3.71
CA LEU A 23 3.10 -1.60 -3.30
C LEU A 23 4.33 -1.07 -2.55
N LYS A 24 4.94 0.01 -3.05
CA LYS A 24 6.10 0.67 -2.41
C LYS A 24 5.78 1.10 -0.99
N HIS A 25 4.67 1.82 -0.79
CA HIS A 25 4.34 2.40 0.51
C HIS A 25 3.72 1.38 1.47
N PHE A 26 3.08 0.32 0.95
CA PHE A 26 2.71 -0.83 1.76
C PHE A 26 3.95 -1.53 2.35
N LYS A 27 4.95 -1.85 1.51
CA LYS A 27 6.23 -2.46 1.96
C LYS A 27 7.01 -1.52 2.88
N GLY A 28 7.15 -0.25 2.50
CA GLY A 28 7.85 0.75 3.31
C GLY A 28 7.24 0.95 4.70
N ALA A 29 5.91 0.88 4.82
CA ALA A 29 5.25 0.94 6.12
C ALA A 29 5.63 -0.27 7.00
N LEU A 30 5.65 -1.48 6.43
CA LEU A 30 6.04 -2.71 7.14
C LEU A 30 7.51 -2.66 7.59
N GLU A 31 8.40 -2.19 6.72
CA GLU A 31 9.82 -1.97 7.04
C GLU A 31 10.00 -0.93 8.15
N ALA A 32 9.11 0.07 8.22
CA ALA A 32 9.06 1.06 9.30
C ALA A 32 8.37 0.53 10.59
N GLY A 33 8.04 -0.76 10.65
CA GLY A 33 7.45 -1.41 11.83
C GLY A 33 5.94 -1.31 11.93
N ALA A 34 5.23 -1.02 10.83
CA ALA A 34 3.78 -1.14 10.80
C ALA A 34 3.33 -2.60 10.86
N THR A 35 2.17 -2.83 11.46
CA THR A 35 1.46 -4.11 11.34
C THR A 35 0.51 -4.10 10.15
N VAL A 36 0.15 -5.29 9.66
CA VAL A 36 -0.92 -5.43 8.65
C VAL A 36 -2.26 -4.92 9.17
N GLU A 37 -2.51 -5.02 10.47
CA GLU A 37 -3.71 -4.48 11.10
C GLU A 37 -3.75 -2.94 10.97
N GLU A 38 -2.64 -2.25 11.27
CA GLU A 38 -2.54 -0.80 11.10
C GLU A 38 -2.78 -0.40 9.64
N LEU A 39 -2.16 -1.09 8.69
CA LEU A 39 -2.37 -0.85 7.25
C LEU A 39 -3.81 -1.11 6.81
N SER A 40 -4.47 -2.10 7.41
CA SER A 40 -5.88 -2.42 7.14
C SER A 40 -6.81 -1.29 7.61
N TYR A 41 -6.50 -0.63 8.73
CA TYR A 41 -7.26 0.55 9.18
C TYR A 41 -7.10 1.73 8.22
N ILE A 42 -5.87 1.99 7.73
CA ILE A 42 -5.64 3.04 6.73
C ILE A 42 -6.40 2.73 5.44
N PHE A 43 -6.30 1.50 4.96
CA PHE A 43 -7.03 1.02 3.78
C PHE A 43 -8.55 1.21 3.94
N ALA A 44 -9.12 0.75 5.05
CA ALA A 44 -10.55 0.87 5.33
C ALA A 44 -11.01 2.34 5.38
N LEU A 45 -10.20 3.23 5.97
CA LEU A 45 -10.48 4.67 6.00
C LEU A 45 -10.45 5.27 4.59
N THR A 46 -9.48 4.91 3.75
CA THR A 46 -9.39 5.35 2.35
C THR A 46 -10.59 4.87 1.53
N MET A 47 -11.02 3.62 1.72
CA MET A 47 -12.21 3.07 1.05
C MET A 47 -13.49 3.80 1.49
N ARG A 48 -13.62 4.08 2.80
CA ARG A 48 -14.76 4.84 3.35
C ARG A 48 -14.85 6.24 2.77
N GLU A 49 -13.73 6.94 2.65
CA GLU A 49 -13.68 8.28 2.03
C GLU A 49 -14.09 8.22 0.55
N SER A 50 -13.67 7.18 -0.16
CA SER A 50 -13.95 6.98 -1.59
C SER A 50 -15.33 6.39 -1.88
N ALA A 51 -16.16 6.16 -0.86
CA ALA A 51 -17.41 5.39 -0.96
C ALA A 51 -17.23 4.03 -1.68
N GLY A 52 -16.07 3.40 -1.50
CA GLY A 52 -15.72 2.13 -2.14
C GLY A 52 -15.36 2.22 -3.63
N ALA A 53 -15.28 3.39 -4.24
CA ALA A 53 -15.04 3.53 -5.70
C ALA A 53 -13.72 2.91 -6.20
N ASP A 54 -12.79 2.62 -5.30
CA ASP A 54 -11.47 2.05 -5.60
C ASP A 54 -11.37 0.57 -5.15
N ASP A 55 -12.47 -0.07 -4.73
CA ASP A 55 -12.48 -1.41 -4.13
C ASP A 55 -12.00 -2.53 -5.08
N CYS A 56 -12.59 -2.62 -6.27
CA CYS A 56 -12.25 -3.61 -7.28
C CYS A 56 -10.80 -3.45 -7.73
N TRP A 57 -10.37 -2.20 -7.93
CA TRP A 57 -9.01 -1.89 -8.36
C TRP A 57 -7.99 -2.20 -7.26
N THR A 58 -8.26 -1.85 -6.00
CA THR A 58 -7.34 -2.14 -4.91
C THR A 58 -7.25 -3.62 -4.59
N HIS A 59 -8.34 -4.38 -4.78
CA HIS A 59 -8.32 -5.83 -4.71
C HIS A 59 -7.31 -6.43 -5.71
N ASP A 60 -7.28 -5.95 -6.95
CA ASP A 60 -6.31 -6.40 -7.97
C ASP A 60 -4.86 -6.00 -7.68
N VAL A 61 -4.65 -5.02 -6.79
CA VAL A 61 -3.31 -4.50 -6.46
C VAL A 61 -2.75 -5.11 -5.18
N ILE A 62 -3.56 -5.23 -4.12
CA ILE A 62 -3.12 -5.69 -2.80
C ILE A 62 -3.90 -6.89 -2.25
N GLY A 63 -4.85 -7.46 -3.00
CA GLY A 63 -5.65 -8.61 -2.55
C GLY A 63 -4.78 -9.79 -2.12
N ASP A 64 -3.68 -10.01 -2.84
CA ASP A 64 -2.69 -11.05 -2.53
C ASP A 64 -1.55 -10.53 -1.63
N TRP A 65 -1.84 -9.68 -0.65
CA TRP A 65 -0.82 -9.08 0.24
C TRP A 65 0.05 -10.10 0.98
N LYS A 66 -0.43 -11.34 1.17
CA LYS A 66 0.39 -12.43 1.73
C LYS A 66 1.57 -12.80 0.81
N GLU A 67 1.36 -12.78 -0.50
CA GLU A 67 2.43 -12.99 -1.50
C GLU A 67 3.37 -11.79 -1.55
N ILE A 68 2.85 -10.57 -1.32
CA ILE A 68 3.69 -9.36 -1.16
C ILE A 68 4.64 -9.54 0.03
N LEU A 69 4.13 -10.01 1.17
CA LEU A 69 4.92 -10.28 2.38
C LEU A 69 5.94 -11.40 2.18
N ALA A 70 5.57 -12.44 1.43
CA ALA A 70 6.48 -13.52 1.07
C ALA A 70 7.61 -13.07 0.12
N GLY A 71 7.55 -11.84 -0.41
CA GLY A 71 8.52 -11.33 -1.37
C GLY A 71 8.32 -11.84 -2.79
N ASN A 72 7.22 -12.55 -3.06
CA ASN A 72 6.93 -13.14 -4.37
C ASN A 72 6.44 -12.12 -5.40
N ILE A 73 6.09 -10.91 -4.96
CA ILE A 73 5.67 -9.80 -5.82
C ILE A 73 6.79 -8.75 -5.90
N ASN A 74 7.48 -8.73 -7.04
CA ASN A 74 8.44 -7.70 -7.38
C ASN A 74 7.72 -6.41 -7.78
N CYS A 75 8.01 -5.34 -7.05
CA CYS A 75 7.55 -4.00 -7.44
C CYS A 75 8.51 -3.49 -8.52
N SER A 76 7.98 -3.01 -9.65
CA SER A 76 8.78 -2.36 -10.69
C SER A 76 9.37 -0.99 -10.26
N CYS A 77 9.23 -0.63 -8.97
CA CYS A 77 9.82 0.55 -8.38
C CYS A 77 11.31 0.38 -8.01
N GLU A 78 11.91 -0.77 -8.32
CA GLU A 78 13.36 -0.98 -8.35
C GLU A 78 13.99 -0.26 -9.55
N GLY A 79 13.94 1.08 -9.53
CA GLY A 79 14.62 1.97 -10.45
C GLY A 79 15.65 2.80 -9.70
N SER A 80 16.93 2.48 -9.92
CA SER A 80 18.16 3.21 -9.55
C SER A 80 18.31 3.63 -8.09
N ALA A 81 18.87 2.74 -7.26
CA ALA A 81 19.82 3.19 -6.24
C ALA A 81 21.14 3.50 -6.96
N GLU A 82 21.41 4.79 -7.20
CA GLU A 82 22.76 5.35 -7.24
C GLU A 82 23.04 6.01 -5.89
#